data_AF-A0AA49JQU4-F1
#
_entry.id   AF-A0AA49JQU4-F1
#
_cell.length_a   1.000
_cell.length_b   1.000
_cell.length_c   1.000
_cell.angle_alpha   90.00
_cell.angle_beta   90.00
_cell.angle_gamma   90.00
#
_symmetry.space_group_name_H-M   'P 1'
#
loop_
_entity.id
_entity.type
_entity.pdbx_description
1 polymer ?
#
loop_
_entity_poly.entity_id
_entity_poly.type
_entity_poly.pdbx_seq_one_letter_code
_entity_poly.pdbx_strand_id
1 'polypeptide(L)'
;MSAVEKPKYHQISLDIARKIINGDIKEGEKIYGRSELAAIYNVSPETIRRAIAVLKDMGVVSVMHGSGIIVKSRELAYKYVDRFNETDSIEHLQKKLEKLIDVKRKIDDDLNSTIERIIEYTLSLKNINPFNPFEIEIKRGAKAIGKTLSELNFWQNTGGTIIGIRRNGKIILSPGPYAEIKLGDILVIVGDGDVPMKTNHFLYND
;
A
#
# COMPACT_ATOMS: atom_id res chain seq x y z
N MET A 1 -16.91 -24.39 17.96
CA MET A 1 -17.07 -22.94 18.21
C MET A 1 -18.54 -22.61 18.02
N SER A 2 -19.22 -22.10 19.05
CA SER A 2 -20.67 -21.85 19.01
C SER A 2 -20.98 -20.75 18.01
N ALA A 3 -21.83 -21.04 17.02
CA ALA A 3 -22.44 -20.01 16.21
C ALA A 3 -23.17 -19.04 17.14
N VAL A 4 -22.88 -17.74 17.02
CA VAL A 4 -23.60 -16.69 17.74
C VAL A 4 -25.07 -16.82 17.35
N GLU A 5 -25.90 -17.31 18.27
CA GLU A 5 -27.32 -17.58 18.01
C GLU A 5 -28.01 -16.24 17.75
N LYS A 6 -28.34 -15.97 16.49
CA LYS A 6 -28.96 -14.71 16.08
C LYS A 6 -30.27 -14.52 16.84
N PRO A 7 -30.58 -13.32 17.35
CA PRO A 7 -31.82 -13.10 18.09
C PRO A 7 -33.04 -13.45 17.24
N LYS A 8 -33.95 -14.29 17.78
CA LYS A 8 -35.12 -14.81 17.05
C LYS A 8 -35.97 -13.73 16.37
N TYR A 9 -36.07 -12.53 16.96
CA TYR A 9 -36.84 -11.43 16.37
C TYR A 9 -36.24 -10.89 15.06
N HIS A 10 -34.91 -10.95 14.88
CA HIS A 10 -34.27 -10.55 13.62
C HIS A 10 -34.47 -11.57 12.50
N GLN A 11 -34.52 -12.86 12.84
CA GLN A 11 -34.83 -13.90 11.86
C GLN A 11 -36.27 -13.75 11.34
N ILE A 12 -37.21 -13.45 12.24
CA ILE A 12 -38.61 -13.23 11.90
C ILE A 12 -38.80 -11.97 11.05
N SER A 13 -38.12 -10.86 11.37
CA SER A 13 -38.21 -9.64 10.55
C SER A 13 -37.65 -9.86 9.14
N LEU A 14 -36.57 -10.62 9.00
CA LEU A 14 -35.99 -10.97 7.71
C LEU A 14 -36.93 -11.86 6.89
N ASP A 15 -37.55 -12.86 7.51
CA ASP A 15 -38.50 -13.75 6.85
C ASP A 15 -39.73 -12.98 6.33
N ILE A 16 -40.31 -12.10 7.16
CA ILE A 16 -41.43 -11.24 6.75
C ILE A 16 -41.02 -10.33 5.60
N ALA A 17 -39.83 -9.70 5.65
CA ALA A 17 -39.34 -8.86 4.57
C ALA A 17 -39.15 -9.64 3.26
N ARG A 18 -38.67 -10.89 3.32
CA ARG A 18 -38.54 -11.78 2.14
C ARG A 18 -39.89 -12.14 1.54
N LYS A 19 -40.90 -12.45 2.35
CA LYS A 19 -42.28 -12.69 1.88
C LYS A 19 -42.87 -11.49 1.13
N ILE A 20 -42.58 -10.28 1.61
CA ILE A 20 -42.96 -9.02 0.92
C ILE A 20 -42.21 -8.89 -0.42
N ILE A 21 -40.91 -9.18 -0.44
CA ILE A 21 -40.09 -9.12 -1.67
C ILE A 21 -40.56 -10.15 -2.70
N ASN A 22 -40.89 -11.37 -2.28
CA ASN A 22 -41.33 -12.44 -3.19
C ASN A 22 -42.74 -12.21 -3.74
N GLY A 23 -43.50 -11.29 -3.13
CA GLY A 23 -44.86 -10.96 -3.55
C GLY A 23 -45.93 -11.82 -2.88
N ASP A 24 -45.57 -12.63 -1.88
CA ASP A 24 -46.52 -13.37 -1.04
C ASP A 24 -47.42 -12.42 -0.23
N ILE A 25 -46.93 -11.19 0.02
CA ILE A 25 -47.64 -10.12 0.70
C ILE A 25 -47.44 -8.84 -0.11
N LYS A 26 -48.52 -8.23 -0.59
CA LYS A 26 -48.44 -7.04 -1.45
C LYS A 26 -48.33 -5.76 -0.63
N GLU A 27 -47.79 -4.72 -1.25
CA GLU A 27 -47.86 -3.37 -0.70
C GLU A 27 -49.32 -2.95 -0.50
N GLY A 28 -49.62 -2.31 0.63
CA GLY A 28 -50.97 -1.94 1.04
C GLY A 28 -51.78 -3.09 1.66
N GLU A 29 -51.30 -4.34 1.60
CA GLU A 29 -51.97 -5.49 2.19
C GLU A 29 -51.78 -5.53 3.71
N LYS A 30 -52.83 -6.01 4.41
CA LYS A 30 -52.76 -6.29 5.84
C LYS A 30 -52.15 -7.65 6.07
N ILE A 31 -51.14 -7.71 6.92
CA ILE A 31 -50.60 -8.96 7.43
C ILE A 31 -51.28 -9.33 8.76
N TYR A 32 -51.11 -10.59 9.14
CA TYR A 32 -51.57 -11.16 10.41
C TYR A 32 -51.21 -10.27 11.62
N GLY A 33 -52.10 -10.28 12.61
CA GLY A 33 -51.91 -9.54 13.85
C GLY A 33 -50.73 -10.07 14.68
N ARG A 34 -50.31 -9.31 15.70
CA ARG A 34 -49.18 -9.68 16.57
C ARG A 34 -49.36 -11.05 17.24
N SER A 35 -50.57 -11.38 17.68
CA SER A 35 -50.89 -12.65 18.35
C SER A 35 -50.95 -13.83 17.37
N GLU A 36 -51.43 -13.59 16.15
CA GLU A 36 -51.49 -14.60 15.09
C GLU A 36 -50.09 -14.95 14.58
N LEU A 37 -49.26 -13.93 14.31
CA LEU A 37 -47.85 -14.13 13.96
C LEU A 37 -47.10 -14.84 15.09
N ALA A 38 -47.41 -14.54 16.36
CA ALA A 38 -46.79 -15.22 17.49
C ALA A 38 -47.09 -16.72 17.50
N ALA A 39 -48.34 -17.09 17.18
CA ALA A 39 -48.74 -18.49 17.04
C ALA A 39 -48.06 -19.17 15.84
N ILE A 40 -48.03 -18.52 14.67
CA ILE A 40 -47.42 -19.06 13.43
C ILE A 40 -45.92 -19.31 13.63
N TYR A 41 -45.21 -18.33 14.19
CA TYR A 41 -43.76 -18.42 14.39
C TYR A 41 -43.38 -19.14 15.70
N ASN A 42 -44.35 -19.60 16.49
CA ASN A 42 -44.16 -20.25 17.79
C ASN A 42 -43.22 -19.46 18.72
N VAL A 43 -43.48 -18.16 18.88
CA VAL A 43 -42.69 -17.24 19.72
C VAL A 43 -43.59 -16.38 20.60
N SER A 44 -43.01 -15.73 21.62
CA SER A 44 -43.73 -14.74 22.42
C SER A 44 -44.24 -13.57 21.56
N PRO A 45 -45.44 -13.02 21.82
CA PRO A 45 -45.94 -11.79 21.19
C PRO A 45 -44.97 -10.61 21.29
N GLU A 46 -44.14 -10.57 22.34
CA GLU A 46 -43.13 -9.54 22.52
C GLU A 46 -41.98 -9.65 21.50
N THR A 47 -41.62 -10.87 21.10
CA THR A 47 -40.63 -11.14 20.04
C THR A 47 -41.15 -10.67 18.69
N ILE A 48 -42.44 -10.91 18.38
CA ILE A 48 -43.09 -10.36 17.18
C ILE A 48 -43.14 -8.83 17.25
N ARG A 49 -43.51 -8.27 18.40
CA ARG A 49 -43.53 -6.81 18.60
C ARG A 49 -42.17 -6.19 18.26
N ARG A 50 -41.08 -6.80 18.73
CA ARG A 50 -39.70 -6.37 18.40
C ARG A 50 -39.37 -6.54 16.92
N ALA A 51 -39.73 -7.67 16.29
CA ALA A 51 -39.50 -7.90 14.86
C ALA A 51 -40.22 -6.86 13.98
N ILE A 52 -41.49 -6.58 14.30
CA ILE A 52 -42.30 -5.59 13.60
C ILE A 52 -41.84 -4.17 13.89
N ALA A 53 -41.33 -3.87 15.09
CA ALA A 53 -40.74 -2.57 15.39
C ALA A 53 -39.55 -2.26 14.48
N VAL A 54 -38.64 -3.23 14.27
CA VAL A 54 -37.51 -3.07 13.35
C VAL A 54 -37.98 -2.78 11.92
N LEU A 55 -38.98 -3.53 11.42
CA LEU A 55 -39.54 -3.29 10.09
C LEU A 55 -40.28 -1.95 9.99
N LYS A 56 -40.92 -1.50 11.07
CA LYS A 56 -41.59 -0.21 11.16
C LYS A 56 -40.58 0.94 11.13
N ASP A 57 -39.49 0.82 11.89
CA ASP A 57 -38.43 1.85 11.96
C ASP A 57 -37.74 2.02 10.60
N MET A 58 -37.64 0.95 9.82
CA MET A 58 -37.15 0.96 8.44
C MET A 58 -38.21 1.39 7.40
N GLY A 59 -39.43 1.69 7.83
CA GLY A 59 -40.53 2.13 6.96
C GLY A 59 -41.16 1.04 6.09
N VAL A 60 -40.76 -0.23 6.28
CA VAL A 60 -41.25 -1.39 5.50
C VAL A 60 -42.73 -1.66 5.80
N VAL A 61 -43.11 -1.52 7.07
CA VAL A 61 -44.49 -1.75 7.54
C VAL A 61 -44.99 -0.61 8.41
N SER A 62 -46.30 -0.51 8.57
CA SER A 62 -46.96 0.40 9.51
C SER A 62 -47.90 -0.37 10.43
N VAL A 63 -47.95 0.05 11.69
CA VAL A 63 -48.83 -0.55 12.69
C VAL A 63 -49.98 0.40 12.98
N MET A 64 -51.22 -0.04 12.71
CA MET A 64 -52.42 0.70 13.09
C MET A 64 -52.98 0.16 14.41
N HIS A 65 -53.34 1.06 15.32
CA HIS A 65 -53.90 0.68 16.62
C HIS A 65 -55.20 -0.14 16.42
N GLY A 66 -55.23 -1.38 16.92
CA GLY A 66 -56.39 -2.27 16.83
C GLY A 66 -56.71 -2.87 15.44
N SER A 67 -56.00 -2.51 14.37
CA SER A 67 -56.39 -2.85 12.99
C SER A 67 -55.40 -3.72 12.19
N GLY A 68 -54.28 -4.11 12.80
CA GLY A 68 -53.27 -4.98 12.17
C GLY A 68 -52.03 -4.23 11.69
N ILE A 69 -51.21 -4.91 10.88
CA ILE A 69 -49.95 -4.39 10.35
C ILE A 69 -50.11 -4.31 8.82
N ILE A 70 -49.71 -3.20 8.21
CA ILE A 70 -49.81 -2.96 6.76
C ILE A 70 -48.43 -2.81 6.15
N VAL A 71 -48.20 -3.45 5.01
CA VAL A 71 -46.98 -3.28 4.21
C VAL A 71 -47.00 -1.92 3.53
N LYS A 72 -45.97 -1.10 3.76
CA LYS A 72 -45.83 0.22 3.15
C LYS A 72 -45.03 0.21 1.86
N SER A 73 -43.91 -0.51 1.84
CA SER A 73 -43.00 -0.51 0.70
C SER A 73 -42.19 -1.80 0.62
N ARG A 74 -42.30 -2.47 -0.52
CA ARG A 74 -41.49 -3.58 -0.99
C ARG A 74 -40.08 -3.13 -1.33
N GLU A 75 -39.90 -1.91 -1.83
CA GLU A 75 -38.57 -1.35 -2.08
C GLU A 75 -37.77 -1.20 -0.77
N LEU A 76 -38.40 -0.69 0.29
CA LEU A 76 -37.75 -0.60 1.61
C LEU A 76 -37.52 -2.00 2.22
N ALA A 77 -38.39 -2.98 1.94
CA ALA A 77 -38.16 -4.37 2.33
C ALA A 77 -36.89 -4.92 1.66
N TYR A 78 -36.70 -4.66 0.36
CA TYR A 78 -35.50 -5.04 -0.38
C TYR A 78 -34.24 -4.42 0.23
N LYS A 79 -34.26 -3.11 0.50
CA LYS A 79 -33.14 -2.40 1.17
C LYS A 79 -32.83 -2.96 2.55
N TYR A 80 -33.83 -3.40 3.31
CA TYR A 80 -33.62 -4.02 4.61
C TYR A 80 -32.95 -5.39 4.50
N VAL A 81 -33.42 -6.25 3.60
CA VAL A 81 -32.83 -7.58 3.37
C VAL A 81 -31.41 -7.47 2.81
N ASP A 82 -31.19 -6.52 1.90
CA ASP A 82 -29.89 -6.26 1.29
C ASP A 82 -28.88 -5.79 2.36
N ARG A 83 -29.22 -4.77 3.14
CA ARG A 83 -28.39 -4.30 4.27
C ARG A 83 -28.09 -5.43 5.27
N PHE A 84 -29.09 -6.29 5.55
CA PHE A 84 -28.92 -7.40 6.47
C PHE A 84 -27.99 -8.49 5.92
N ASN A 85 -28.05 -8.78 4.61
CA ASN A 85 -27.15 -9.71 3.94
C ASN A 85 -25.73 -9.13 3.79
N GLU A 86 -25.60 -7.83 3.53
CA GLU A 86 -24.32 -7.11 3.45
C GLU A 86 -23.54 -7.13 4.77
N THR A 87 -24.25 -7.15 5.90
CA THR A 87 -23.60 -7.02 7.21
C THR A 87 -22.94 -8.31 7.69
N ASP A 88 -23.35 -9.50 7.23
CA ASP A 88 -23.06 -10.76 7.97
C ASP A 88 -22.88 -12.06 7.14
N SER A 89 -22.66 -12.01 5.82
CA SER A 89 -22.40 -13.25 5.06
C SER A 89 -20.90 -13.53 4.87
N ILE A 90 -20.49 -14.80 5.05
CA ILE A 90 -19.12 -15.27 4.74
C ILE A 90 -18.79 -14.98 3.26
N GLU A 91 -19.77 -15.09 2.37
CA GLU A 91 -19.64 -14.76 0.96
C GLU A 91 -19.29 -13.28 0.74
N HIS A 92 -19.90 -12.36 1.50
CA HIS A 92 -19.55 -10.94 1.45
C HIS A 92 -18.14 -10.68 2.00
N LEU A 93 -17.75 -11.37 3.07
CA LEU A 93 -16.39 -11.29 3.61
C LEU A 93 -15.35 -11.83 2.62
N GLN A 94 -15.64 -12.94 1.94
CA GLN A 94 -14.79 -13.48 0.88
C GLN A 94 -14.63 -12.51 -0.28
N LYS A 95 -15.74 -11.94 -0.78
CA LYS A 95 -15.73 -10.96 -1.87
C LYS A 95 -15.01 -9.66 -1.47
N LYS A 96 -15.15 -9.24 -0.21
CA LYS A 96 -14.41 -8.10 0.34
C LYS A 96 -12.91 -8.41 0.43
N LEU A 97 -12.55 -9.62 0.85
CA LEU A 97 -11.16 -10.06 0.92
C LEU A 97 -10.51 -10.09 -0.46
N GLU A 98 -11.19 -10.62 -1.47
CA GLU A 98 -10.71 -10.62 -2.87
C GLU A 98 -10.41 -9.19 -3.34
N LYS A 99 -11.35 -8.25 -3.13
CA LYS A 99 -11.12 -6.84 -3.46
C LYS A 99 -9.92 -6.24 -2.72
N LEU A 100 -9.75 -6.55 -1.44
CA LEU A 100 -8.63 -6.05 -0.65
C LEU A 100 -7.29 -6.60 -1.17
N ILE A 101 -7.25 -7.87 -1.58
CA ILE A 101 -6.05 -8.49 -2.17
C ILE A 101 -5.69 -7.78 -3.49
N ASP A 102 -6.67 -7.47 -4.33
CA ASP A 102 -6.41 -6.78 -5.60
C ASP A 102 -5.91 -5.35 -5.39
N VAL A 103 -6.48 -4.62 -4.43
CA VAL A 103 -6.00 -3.28 -4.08
C VAL A 103 -4.57 -3.35 -3.53
N LYS A 104 -4.27 -4.32 -2.65
CA LYS A 104 -2.92 -4.53 -2.12
C LYS A 104 -1.91 -4.77 -3.24
N ARG A 105 -2.24 -5.64 -4.21
CA ARG A 105 -1.36 -5.92 -5.36
C ARG A 105 -1.02 -4.67 -6.15
N LYS A 106 -2.02 -3.83 -6.45
CA LYS A 106 -1.78 -2.56 -7.16
C LYS A 106 -0.86 -1.62 -6.38
N ILE A 107 -1.05 -1.54 -5.06
CA ILE A 107 -0.17 -0.74 -4.19
C ILE A 107 1.25 -1.30 -4.20
N ASP A 108 1.41 -2.63 -4.15
CA ASP A 108 2.72 -3.27 -4.21
C ASP A 108 3.42 -2.99 -5.56
N ASP A 109 2.68 -3.02 -6.68
CA ASP A 109 3.19 -2.69 -8.01
C ASP A 109 3.64 -1.20 -8.10
N ASP A 110 2.81 -0.28 -7.62
CA ASP A 110 3.12 1.16 -7.56
C ASP A 110 4.35 1.43 -6.67
N LEU A 111 4.46 0.73 -5.53
CA LEU A 111 5.60 0.82 -4.63
C LEU A 111 6.89 0.41 -5.34
N ASN A 112 6.88 -0.75 -5.99
CA ASN A 112 8.05 -1.27 -6.70
C ASN A 112 8.48 -0.34 -7.84
N SER A 113 7.54 0.16 -8.65
CA SER A 113 7.86 1.12 -9.73
C SER A 113 8.45 2.43 -9.19
N THR A 114 8.00 2.87 -8.01
CA THR A 114 8.55 4.07 -7.36
C THR A 114 9.98 3.84 -6.89
N ILE A 115 10.26 2.66 -6.32
CA ILE A 115 11.62 2.26 -5.92
C ILE A 115 12.55 2.22 -7.14
N GLU A 116 12.11 1.60 -8.24
CA GLU A 116 12.87 1.54 -9.50
C GLU A 116 13.22 2.94 -9.99
N ARG A 117 12.24 3.86 -10.03
CA ARG A 117 12.49 5.26 -10.39
C ARG A 117 13.48 5.96 -9.47
N ILE A 118 13.39 5.76 -8.16
CA ILE A 118 14.35 6.34 -7.20
C ILE A 118 15.76 5.81 -7.47
N ILE A 119 15.89 4.51 -7.73
CA ILE A 119 17.17 3.88 -8.09
C ILE A 119 17.69 4.49 -9.39
N GLU A 120 16.86 4.59 -10.43
CA GLU A 120 17.22 5.23 -11.69
C GLU A 120 17.71 6.66 -11.48
N TYR A 121 16.97 7.49 -10.75
CA TYR A 121 17.40 8.86 -10.42
C TYR A 121 18.73 8.87 -9.66
N THR A 122 18.90 7.99 -8.68
CA THR A 122 20.13 7.93 -7.89
C THR A 122 21.33 7.48 -8.74
N LEU A 123 21.13 6.54 -9.66
CA LEU A 123 22.15 6.07 -10.60
C LEU A 123 22.46 7.11 -11.69
N SER A 124 21.44 7.80 -12.22
CA SER A 124 21.61 8.93 -13.13
C SER A 124 22.35 10.10 -12.46
N LEU A 125 22.12 10.36 -11.18
CA LEU A 125 22.90 11.33 -10.41
C LEU A 125 24.36 10.90 -10.24
N LYS A 126 24.63 9.59 -10.11
CA LYS A 126 26.00 9.07 -10.06
C LYS A 126 26.73 9.16 -11.41
N ASN A 127 26.01 9.08 -12.53
CA ASN A 127 26.59 8.91 -13.87
C ASN A 127 26.56 10.17 -14.77
N ILE A 128 25.87 11.25 -14.40
CA ILE A 128 25.67 12.41 -15.31
C ILE A 128 26.33 13.70 -14.79
N ASN A 129 26.90 13.73 -13.59
CA ASN A 129 27.50 14.96 -13.08
C ASN A 129 29.04 14.91 -13.12
N PRO A 130 29.73 15.75 -13.93
CA PRO A 130 31.18 15.89 -13.91
C PRO A 130 31.74 16.41 -12.57
N PHE A 131 30.89 16.63 -11.56
CA PHE A 131 31.24 16.95 -10.18
C PHE A 131 31.13 15.76 -9.20
N ASN A 132 30.72 14.57 -9.64
CA ASN A 132 30.66 13.40 -8.75
C ASN A 132 32.05 12.78 -8.63
N PRO A 133 32.73 12.87 -7.47
CA PRO A 133 34.07 12.34 -7.35
C PRO A 133 34.05 10.81 -7.32
N PHE A 134 35.00 10.18 -8.00
CA PHE A 134 35.27 8.75 -7.85
C PHE A 134 36.55 8.54 -7.04
N GLU A 135 36.64 7.41 -6.36
CA GLU A 135 37.76 7.06 -5.49
C GLU A 135 38.59 5.92 -6.09
N ILE A 136 39.92 6.08 -6.11
CA ILE A 136 40.86 5.04 -6.50
C ILE A 136 41.89 4.82 -5.39
N GLU A 137 41.98 3.57 -4.94
CA GLU A 137 43.03 3.13 -4.03
C GLU A 137 44.34 2.85 -4.80
N ILE A 138 45.44 3.41 -4.31
CA ILE A 138 46.79 3.18 -4.84
C ILE A 138 47.32 1.84 -4.32
N LYS A 139 47.32 0.85 -5.20
CA LYS A 139 47.79 -0.51 -4.96
C LYS A 139 49.25 -0.68 -5.40
N ARG A 140 49.87 -1.78 -4.97
CA ARG A 140 51.23 -2.13 -5.40
C ARG A 140 51.28 -2.24 -6.93
N GLY A 141 52.35 -1.70 -7.52
CA GLY A 141 52.52 -1.63 -8.98
C GLY A 141 52.06 -0.31 -9.61
N ALA A 142 51.43 0.60 -8.87
CA ALA A 142 51.07 1.92 -9.39
C ALA A 142 52.32 2.77 -9.67
N LYS A 143 52.43 3.32 -10.88
CA LYS A 143 53.53 4.21 -11.32
C LYS A 143 53.59 5.55 -10.58
N ALA A 144 52.52 5.89 -9.86
CA ALA A 144 52.40 7.13 -9.12
C ALA A 144 53.02 7.07 -7.71
N ILE A 145 53.33 5.89 -7.18
CA ILE A 145 53.88 5.74 -5.83
C ILE A 145 55.24 6.47 -5.73
N GLY A 146 55.37 7.33 -4.73
CA GLY A 146 56.58 8.12 -4.48
C GLY A 146 56.71 9.39 -5.33
N LYS A 147 55.77 9.64 -6.25
CA LYS A 147 55.73 10.87 -7.05
C LYS A 147 54.86 11.92 -6.40
N THR A 148 55.21 13.17 -6.60
CA THR A 148 54.40 14.34 -6.25
C THR A 148 53.31 14.58 -7.29
N LEU A 149 52.22 15.26 -6.89
CA LEU A 149 51.16 15.63 -7.82
C LEU A 149 51.65 16.46 -9.02
N SER A 150 52.65 17.32 -8.82
CA SER A 150 53.27 18.07 -9.91
C SER A 150 54.01 17.20 -10.92
N GLU A 151 54.70 16.15 -10.45
CA GLU A 151 55.45 15.24 -11.34
C GLU A 151 54.54 14.35 -12.17
N LEU A 152 53.33 14.07 -11.67
CA LEU A 152 52.38 13.21 -12.36
C LEU A 152 51.77 13.87 -13.60
N ASN A 153 51.72 15.21 -13.66
CA ASN A 153 50.96 15.93 -14.69
C ASN A 153 49.57 15.30 -14.88
N PHE A 154 48.89 15.02 -13.76
CA PHE A 154 47.75 14.10 -13.72
C PHE A 154 46.61 14.54 -14.64
N TRP A 155 46.27 15.82 -14.62
CA TRP A 155 45.22 16.39 -15.46
C TRP A 155 45.54 16.26 -16.94
N GLN A 156 46.80 16.50 -17.34
CA GLN A 156 47.23 16.38 -18.74
C GLN A 156 47.17 14.94 -19.25
N ASN A 157 47.42 13.96 -18.38
CA ASN A 157 47.42 12.54 -18.75
C ASN A 157 46.02 11.91 -18.70
N THR A 158 45.13 12.41 -17.85
CA THR A 158 43.85 11.73 -17.56
C THR A 158 42.60 12.56 -17.83
N GLY A 159 42.72 13.89 -17.93
CA GLY A 159 41.59 14.83 -17.93
C GLY A 159 40.96 15.08 -16.55
N GLY A 160 41.37 14.32 -15.52
CA GLY A 160 40.80 14.39 -14.17
C GLY A 160 41.50 15.41 -13.27
N THR A 161 40.77 15.89 -12.25
CA THR A 161 41.29 16.74 -11.17
C THR A 161 41.26 15.98 -9.85
N ILE A 162 42.42 15.85 -9.20
CA ILE A 162 42.50 15.30 -7.84
C ILE A 162 42.07 16.40 -6.86
N ILE A 163 40.95 16.18 -6.17
CA ILE A 163 40.39 17.11 -5.20
C ILE A 163 40.75 16.76 -3.75
N GLY A 164 41.22 15.52 -3.51
CA GLY A 164 41.61 15.08 -2.19
C GLY A 164 42.40 13.78 -2.17
N ILE A 165 43.12 13.55 -1.07
CA ILE A 165 43.81 12.29 -0.76
C ILE A 165 43.35 11.84 0.62
N ARG A 166 42.80 10.64 0.73
CA ARG A 166 42.48 10.02 2.02
C ARG A 166 43.61 9.08 2.41
N ARG A 167 44.19 9.33 3.59
CA ARG A 167 45.34 8.59 4.13
C ARG A 167 45.16 8.39 5.63
N ASN A 168 45.30 7.16 6.11
CA ASN A 168 45.21 6.82 7.54
C ASN A 168 43.94 7.37 8.23
N GLY A 169 42.79 7.28 7.54
CA GLY A 169 41.52 7.77 8.06
C GLY A 169 41.34 9.30 8.08
N LYS A 170 42.33 10.08 7.60
CA LYS A 170 42.24 11.53 7.44
C LYS A 170 42.09 11.91 5.96
N ILE A 171 41.42 13.03 5.70
CA ILE A 171 41.25 13.58 4.35
C ILE A 171 42.13 14.82 4.23
N ILE A 172 43.00 14.82 3.21
CA ILE A 172 43.75 15.99 2.74
C ILE A 172 42.96 16.58 1.59
N LEU A 173 42.23 17.67 1.84
CA LEU A 173 41.50 18.39 0.80
C LEU A 173 42.46 19.29 0.03
N SER A 174 42.26 19.38 -1.30
CA SER A 174 43.05 20.23 -2.20
C SER A 174 44.56 20.07 -1.98
N PRO A 175 45.10 18.85 -2.19
CA PRO A 175 46.52 18.58 -1.99
C PRO A 175 47.36 19.50 -2.89
N GLY A 176 48.36 20.17 -2.30
CA GLY A 176 49.29 21.03 -3.04
C GLY A 176 50.18 20.24 -4.02
N PRO A 177 50.91 20.93 -4.91
CA PRO A 177 51.73 20.27 -5.95
C PRO A 177 52.79 19.31 -5.40
N TYR A 178 53.30 19.60 -4.20
CA TYR A 178 54.32 18.79 -3.52
C TYR A 178 53.77 17.58 -2.75
N ALA A 179 52.45 17.37 -2.76
CA ALA A 179 51.85 16.22 -2.09
C ALA A 179 52.31 14.92 -2.77
N GLU A 180 53.03 14.09 -2.02
CA GLU A 180 53.52 12.80 -2.46
C GLU A 180 52.43 11.73 -2.34
N ILE A 181 52.28 10.91 -3.38
CA ILE A 181 51.37 9.75 -3.42
C ILE A 181 52.05 8.54 -2.77
N LYS A 182 51.34 7.89 -1.86
CA LYS A 182 51.83 6.73 -1.10
C LYS A 182 50.97 5.49 -1.35
N LEU A 183 51.56 4.33 -1.14
CA LEU A 183 50.86 3.05 -1.17
C LEU A 183 49.72 3.06 -0.14
N GLY A 184 48.51 2.68 -0.55
CA GLY A 184 47.30 2.68 0.28
C GLY A 184 46.59 4.03 0.38
N ASP A 185 47.06 5.07 -0.33
CA ASP A 185 46.29 6.29 -0.50
C ASP A 185 45.02 6.02 -1.30
N ILE A 186 43.94 6.72 -0.95
CA ILE A 186 42.74 6.78 -1.77
C ILE A 186 42.66 8.18 -2.39
N LEU A 187 42.80 8.24 -3.71
CA LEU A 187 42.67 9.48 -4.47
C LEU A 187 41.21 9.75 -4.75
N VAL A 188 40.76 10.97 -4.46
CA VAL A 188 39.43 11.46 -4.75
C VAL A 188 39.52 12.35 -5.99
N ILE A 189 38.94 11.91 -7.10
CA ILE A 189 39.13 12.50 -8.42
C ILE A 189 37.78 12.89 -9.01
N VAL A 190 37.74 14.05 -9.66
CA VAL A 190 36.58 14.57 -10.39
C VAL A 190 36.94 14.69 -11.86
N GLY A 191 36.04 14.28 -12.75
CA GLY A 191 36.27 14.26 -14.19
C GLY A 191 35.05 13.76 -14.97
N ASP A 192 35.11 13.87 -16.30
CA ASP A 192 34.09 13.32 -17.20
C ASP A 192 34.12 11.79 -17.25
N GLY A 193 33.16 11.19 -17.97
CA GLY A 193 32.86 9.75 -17.87
C GLY A 193 34.00 8.80 -18.24
N ASP A 194 35.01 9.25 -18.99
CA ASP A 194 36.15 8.43 -19.40
C ASP A 194 37.38 8.52 -18.48
N VAL A 195 37.39 9.48 -17.55
CA VAL A 195 38.49 9.73 -16.60
C VAL A 195 38.79 8.54 -15.69
N PRO A 196 37.80 7.79 -15.16
CA PRO A 196 38.10 6.59 -14.36
C PRO A 196 38.93 5.56 -15.14
N MET A 197 38.61 5.35 -16.42
CA MET A 197 39.31 4.41 -17.28
C MET A 197 40.72 4.91 -17.63
N LYS A 198 40.85 6.18 -18.03
CA LYS A 198 42.15 6.82 -18.31
C LYS A 198 43.05 6.84 -17.09
N THR A 199 42.49 7.10 -15.91
CA THR A 199 43.23 7.09 -14.64
C THR A 199 43.79 5.71 -14.35
N ASN A 200 42.97 4.66 -14.47
CA ASN A 200 43.44 3.29 -14.21
C ASN A 200 44.54 2.88 -15.20
N HIS A 201 44.39 3.24 -16.48
CA HIS A 201 45.41 3.01 -17.50
C HIS A 201 46.70 3.78 -17.17
N PHE A 202 46.63 5.07 -16.86
CA PHE A 202 47.79 5.89 -16.49
C PHE A 202 48.55 5.36 -15.25
N LEU A 203 47.82 4.85 -14.25
CA LEU A 203 48.42 4.35 -13.02
C LEU A 203 49.11 2.98 -13.18
N TYR A 204 48.58 2.09 -14.02
CA TYR A 204 48.96 0.67 -14.02
C TYR A 204 49.37 0.09 -15.37
N ASN A 205 49.14 0.77 -16.50
CA ASN A 205 49.48 0.31 -17.85
C ASN A 205 50.47 1.26 -18.52
N ASP A 206 51.28 0.73 -19.44
CA ASP A 206 52.18 1.48 -20.33
C ASP A 206 51.45 2.04 -21.55
#